data_AF-A0A653L4E5-F1
#
_entry.id   AF-A0A653L4E5-F1
#
_cell.length_a   1.000
_cell.length_b   1.000
_cell.length_c   1.000
_cell.angle_alpha   90.00
_cell.angle_beta   90.00
_cell.angle_gamma   90.00
#
_symmetry.space_group_name_H-M   'P 1'
#
loop_
_entity.id
_entity.type
_entity.pdbx_description
1 polymer ?
#
loop_
_entity_poly.entity_id
_entity_poly.type
_entity_poly.pdbx_seq_one_letter_code
_entity_poly.pdbx_strand_id
1 'polypeptide(L)'
;MNMEPIWTVSNVIHLPTHQKKYSSYLWREIKSELVGHVDDERLDIYFNFLSSIGKRGFTYELALSKAKNVNPIFEDEATFKGMLENLFDAGAIANIYRRGRSEGGDIYYWSYNDEDFRINYSFNFEIHPGLWDVLKIPKPKNRFN
;
A
#
# COMPACT_ATOMS: atom_id res chain seq x y z
N MET A 1 -28.90 18.88 -43.90
CA MET A 1 -27.70 19.50 -43.31
C MET A 1 -27.74 19.12 -41.84
N ASN A 2 -27.10 18.00 -41.50
CA ASN A 2 -27.23 17.38 -40.17
C ASN A 2 -26.07 17.86 -39.30
N MET A 3 -26.38 18.47 -38.16
CA MET A 3 -25.43 18.65 -37.06
C MET A 3 -25.94 17.83 -35.88
N GLU A 4 -25.17 16.83 -35.48
CA GLU A 4 -25.33 16.08 -34.23
C GLU A 4 -24.19 16.49 -33.26
N PRO A 5 -24.42 16.44 -31.94
CA PRO A 5 -23.61 17.13 -30.93
C PRO A 5 -22.39 16.32 -30.47
N ILE A 6 -21.34 17.04 -30.05
CA ILE A 6 -20.11 16.48 -29.46
C ILE A 6 -20.39 16.15 -27.99
N TRP A 7 -20.48 14.87 -27.64
CA TRP A 7 -20.50 14.40 -26.26
C TRP A 7 -19.07 14.21 -25.72
N THR A 8 -18.78 14.91 -24.63
CA THR A 8 -17.58 14.77 -23.80
C THR A 8 -17.46 13.35 -23.26
N VAL A 9 -16.42 12.61 -23.66
CA VAL A 9 -16.08 11.32 -23.03
C VAL A 9 -15.15 11.56 -21.84
N SER A 10 -15.73 11.54 -20.65
CA SER A 10 -14.98 11.35 -19.40
C SER A 10 -14.30 9.99 -19.43
N ASN A 11 -12.97 9.97 -19.43
CA ASN A 11 -12.16 8.76 -19.33
C ASN A 11 -12.34 8.10 -17.95
N VAL A 12 -13.40 7.31 -17.79
CA VAL A 12 -13.51 6.36 -16.68
C VAL A 12 -12.75 5.10 -17.09
N ILE A 13 -11.54 4.94 -16.57
CA ILE A 13 -10.73 3.75 -16.78
C ILE A 13 -11.45 2.57 -16.12
N HIS A 14 -12.10 1.73 -16.93
CA HIS A 14 -12.72 0.49 -16.48
C HIS A 14 -11.62 -0.53 -16.22
N LEU A 15 -11.24 -0.70 -14.95
CA LEU A 15 -10.33 -1.78 -14.56
C LEU A 15 -10.99 -3.15 -14.83
N PRO A 16 -10.26 -4.12 -15.40
CA PRO A 16 -10.79 -5.46 -15.67
C PRO A 16 -11.26 -6.12 -14.37
N THR A 17 -12.39 -6.83 -14.45
CA THR A 17 -13.12 -7.43 -13.31
C THR A 17 -12.26 -8.37 -12.45
N HIS A 18 -11.26 -9.03 -13.04
CA HIS A 18 -10.32 -9.90 -12.33
C HIS A 18 -9.37 -9.16 -11.38
N GLN A 19 -8.90 -7.96 -11.74
CA GLN A 19 -8.05 -7.15 -10.85
C GLN A 19 -8.84 -6.62 -9.64
N LYS A 20 -10.09 -6.18 -9.86
CA LYS A 20 -10.98 -5.75 -8.77
C LYS A 20 -11.24 -6.89 -7.79
N LYS A 21 -11.52 -8.09 -8.31
CA LYS A 21 -11.70 -9.30 -7.49
C LYS A 21 -10.45 -9.63 -6.69
N TYR A 22 -9.28 -9.70 -7.33
CA TYR A 22 -8.02 -10.01 -6.64
C TYR A 22 -7.69 -9.00 -5.54
N SER A 23 -7.83 -7.70 -5.81
CA SER A 23 -7.67 -6.65 -4.81
C SER A 23 -8.64 -6.82 -3.64
N SER A 24 -9.91 -7.15 -3.91
CA SER A 24 -10.90 -7.39 -2.84
C SER A 24 -10.64 -8.67 -2.02
N TYR A 25 -10.07 -9.72 -2.63
CA TYR A 25 -9.72 -10.95 -1.93
C TYR A 25 -8.51 -10.76 -1.02
N LEU A 26 -7.42 -10.20 -1.55
CA LEU A 26 -6.23 -9.90 -0.76
C LEU A 26 -6.55 -8.89 0.35
N TRP A 27 -7.36 -7.89 0.06
CA TRP A 27 -7.85 -6.95 1.06
C TRP A 27 -8.53 -7.65 2.23
N ARG A 28 -9.38 -8.64 1.93
CA ARG A 28 -10.08 -9.42 2.96
C ARG A 28 -9.11 -10.29 3.76
N GLU A 29 -8.12 -10.89 3.11
CA GLU A 29 -7.09 -11.70 3.74
C GLU A 29 -6.22 -10.88 4.69
N ILE A 30 -5.67 -9.75 4.24
CA ILE A 30 -4.90 -8.81 5.07
C ILE A 30 -5.74 -8.31 6.25
N LYS A 31 -7.02 -8.01 6.02
CA LYS A 31 -7.94 -7.66 7.11
C LYS A 31 -8.11 -8.80 8.10
N SER A 32 -8.33 -10.02 7.63
CA SER A 32 -8.50 -11.19 8.49
C SER A 32 -7.26 -11.47 9.36
N GLU A 33 -6.07 -11.35 8.79
CA GLU A 33 -4.81 -11.46 9.55
C GLU A 33 -4.73 -10.36 10.62
N LEU A 34 -5.00 -9.11 10.24
CA LEU A 34 -4.92 -7.98 11.17
C LEU A 34 -6.00 -8.02 12.27
N VAL A 35 -7.24 -8.44 12.00
CA VAL A 35 -8.31 -8.56 13.02
C VAL A 35 -7.91 -9.50 14.17
N GLY A 36 -7.01 -10.47 13.92
CA GLY A 36 -6.45 -11.33 14.97
C GLY A 36 -5.53 -10.61 15.96
N HIS A 37 -5.03 -9.42 15.59
CA HIS A 37 -3.99 -8.67 16.30
C HIS A 37 -4.39 -7.23 16.68
N VAL A 38 -5.40 -6.66 16.01
CA VAL A 38 -5.86 -5.28 16.20
C VAL A 38 -7.39 -5.19 16.14
N ASP A 39 -7.96 -4.29 16.94
CA ASP A 39 -9.39 -3.96 16.89
C ASP A 39 -9.79 -3.24 15.59
N ASP A 40 -11.09 -3.22 15.31
CA ASP A 40 -11.66 -2.61 14.10
C ASP A 40 -11.34 -1.10 13.98
N GLU A 41 -11.24 -0.39 15.10
CA GLU A 41 -10.93 1.04 15.12
C GLU A 41 -9.47 1.29 14.66
N ARG A 42 -8.52 0.49 15.15
CA ARG A 42 -7.11 0.54 14.72
C ARG A 42 -6.93 0.13 13.26
N LEU A 43 -7.71 -0.84 12.78
CA LEU A 43 -7.70 -1.26 11.38
C LEU A 43 -8.00 -0.10 10.43
N ASP A 44 -9.07 0.65 10.70
CA ASP A 44 -9.43 1.80 9.88
C ASP A 44 -8.34 2.89 9.92
N ILE A 45 -7.71 3.10 11.09
CA ILE A 45 -6.58 4.02 11.22
C ILE A 45 -5.40 3.56 10.35
N TYR A 46 -5.07 2.26 10.34
CA TYR A 46 -3.93 1.72 9.57
C TYR A 46 -4.14 1.91 8.07
N PHE A 47 -5.35 1.67 7.58
CA PHE A 47 -5.66 1.86 6.16
C PHE A 47 -5.76 3.33 5.76
N ASN A 48 -6.28 4.19 6.64
CA ASN A 48 -6.23 5.64 6.43
C ASN A 48 -4.78 6.11 6.36
N PHE A 49 -3.89 5.56 7.19
CA PHE A 49 -2.46 5.80 7.10
C PHE A 49 -1.89 5.40 5.74
N LEU A 50 -2.09 4.16 5.27
CA LEU A 50 -1.57 3.71 3.97
C LEU A 50 -2.09 4.56 2.81
N SER A 51 -3.38 4.92 2.83
CA SER A 51 -3.99 5.81 1.84
C SER A 51 -3.34 7.20 1.83
N SER A 52 -3.03 7.75 3.02
CA SER A 52 -2.43 9.09 3.19
C SER A 52 -1.01 9.22 2.61
N ILE A 53 -0.30 8.10 2.43
CA ILE A 53 1.01 8.05 1.79
C ILE A 53 0.91 8.48 0.32
N GLY A 54 -0.16 8.07 -0.38
CA GLY A 54 -0.47 8.48 -1.75
C GLY A 54 0.49 7.97 -2.84
N LYS A 55 1.44 7.10 -2.49
CA LYS A 55 2.42 6.51 -3.42
C LYS A 55 2.80 5.09 -2.98
N ARG A 56 3.30 4.31 -3.93
CA ARG A 56 3.64 2.90 -3.73
C ARG A 56 4.75 2.68 -2.71
N GLY A 57 5.84 3.44 -2.85
CA GLY A 57 7.02 3.29 -2.00
C GLY A 57 7.31 4.52 -1.16
N PHE A 58 7.74 4.31 0.08
CA PHE A 58 7.94 5.38 1.08
C PHE A 58 9.08 5.07 2.06
N THR A 59 9.58 6.09 2.76
CA THR A 59 10.60 5.95 3.82
C THR A 59 9.93 5.98 5.19
N TYR A 60 10.66 5.58 6.24
CA TYR A 60 10.18 5.67 7.61
C TYR A 60 9.80 7.10 8.02
N GLU A 61 10.63 8.09 7.68
CA GLU A 61 10.40 9.50 8.05
C GLU A 61 9.14 10.05 7.39
N LEU A 62 8.93 9.71 6.11
CA LEU A 62 7.69 10.08 5.43
C LEU A 62 6.49 9.40 6.09
N ALA A 63 6.58 8.10 6.38
CA ALA A 63 5.51 7.36 7.04
C ALA A 63 5.17 7.98 8.40
N LEU A 64 6.16 8.27 9.25
CA LEU A 64 5.95 8.89 10.54
C LEU A 64 5.27 10.25 10.41
N SER A 65 5.72 11.09 9.46
CA SER A 65 5.10 12.39 9.20
C SER A 65 3.63 12.28 8.77
N LYS A 66 3.30 11.23 8.00
CA LYS A 66 1.94 10.98 7.52
C LYS A 66 1.04 10.39 8.61
N ALA A 67 1.56 9.45 9.39
CA ALA A 67 0.85 8.83 10.50
C ALA A 67 0.38 9.87 11.53
N LYS A 68 1.27 10.79 11.94
CA LYS A 68 0.92 11.87 12.87
C LYS A 68 -0.23 12.77 12.39
N ASN A 69 -0.38 12.94 11.07
CA ASN A 69 -1.49 13.71 10.48
C ASN A 69 -2.80 12.90 10.38
N VAL A 70 -2.72 11.56 10.44
CA VAL A 70 -3.88 10.67 10.36
C VAL A 70 -4.54 10.53 11.71
N ASN A 71 -3.76 10.29 12.77
CA ASN A 71 -4.29 10.13 14.12
C ASN A 71 -3.22 10.48 15.18
N PRO A 72 -3.58 11.23 16.24
CA PRO A 72 -2.67 11.57 17.34
C PRO A 72 -2.05 10.38 18.07
N ILE A 73 -2.62 9.17 18.00
CA ILE A 73 -2.02 7.97 18.63
C ILE A 73 -0.60 7.69 18.12
N PHE A 74 -0.25 8.18 16.94
CA PHE A 74 1.07 8.03 16.34
C PHE A 74 2.08 9.12 16.75
N GLU A 75 1.72 10.00 17.68
CA GLU A 75 2.71 10.81 18.39
C GLU A 75 3.66 9.93 19.22
N ASP A 76 3.14 8.81 19.75
CA ASP A 76 3.96 7.75 20.32
C ASP A 76 4.60 6.90 19.23
N GLU A 77 5.94 6.87 19.22
CA GLU A 77 6.71 6.15 18.22
C GLU A 77 6.57 4.63 18.37
N ALA A 78 6.34 4.12 19.59
CA ALA A 78 6.15 2.68 19.80
C ALA A 78 4.84 2.20 19.14
N THR A 79 3.75 2.96 19.29
CA THR A 79 2.48 2.70 18.62
C THR A 79 2.62 2.76 17.09
N PHE A 80 3.38 3.71 16.55
CA PHE A 80 3.67 3.78 15.13
C PHE A 80 4.48 2.57 14.61
N LYS A 81 5.51 2.14 15.36
CA LYS A 81 6.29 0.95 15.02
C LYS A 81 5.44 -0.31 15.04
N GLY A 82 4.62 -0.49 16.08
CA GLY A 82 3.70 -1.62 16.17
C GLY A 82 2.70 -1.68 15.00
N MET A 83 2.22 -0.52 14.51
CA MET A 83 1.43 -0.49 13.28
C MET A 83 2.22 -0.99 12.07
N LEU A 84 3.45 -0.51 11.87
CA LEU A 84 4.26 -0.93 10.72
C LEU A 84 4.60 -2.43 10.79
N GLU A 85 4.88 -2.95 11.98
CA GLU A 85 5.10 -4.39 12.22
C GLU A 85 3.86 -5.19 11.85
N ASN A 86 2.69 -4.84 12.38
CA ASN A 86 1.43 -5.50 12.04
C ASN A 86 1.15 -5.49 10.52
N LEU A 87 1.38 -4.35 9.86
CA LEU A 87 1.21 -4.21 8.41
C LEU A 87 2.23 -5.05 7.62
N PHE A 88 3.46 -5.16 8.12
CA PHE A 88 4.49 -5.98 7.50
C PHE A 88 4.15 -7.47 7.64
N ASP A 89 3.83 -7.92 8.85
CA ASP A 89 3.51 -9.31 9.16
C ASP A 89 2.30 -9.79 8.34
N ALA A 90 1.25 -8.96 8.25
CA ALA A 90 0.09 -9.22 7.41
C ALA A 90 0.34 -9.12 5.89
N GLY A 91 1.56 -8.82 5.45
CA GLY A 91 1.93 -8.72 4.03
C GLY A 91 1.35 -7.48 3.32
N ALA A 92 0.82 -6.51 4.06
CA ALA A 92 0.29 -5.26 3.49
C ALA A 92 1.40 -4.33 2.96
N ILE A 93 2.58 -4.42 3.59
CA ILE A 93 3.79 -3.71 3.16
C ILE A 93 4.99 -4.66 3.13
N ALA A 94 5.99 -4.32 2.33
CA ALA A 94 7.30 -4.99 2.30
C ALA A 94 8.41 -3.99 2.56
N ASN A 95 9.56 -4.49 3.02
CA ASN A 95 10.82 -3.75 2.88
C ASN A 95 11.39 -3.91 1.47
N ILE A 96 12.02 -2.85 0.97
CA ILE A 96 12.69 -2.82 -0.33
C ILE A 96 14.14 -2.46 -0.16
N TYR A 97 15.02 -3.32 -0.64
CA TYR A 97 16.40 -2.96 -0.92
C TYR A 97 16.52 -2.51 -2.37
N ARG A 98 16.70 -1.20 -2.56
CA ARG A 98 16.85 -0.61 -3.90
C ARG A 98 18.25 -0.87 -4.43
N ARG A 99 18.33 -1.53 -5.57
CA ARG A 99 19.61 -1.84 -6.21
C ARG A 99 19.93 -0.86 -7.32
N GLY A 100 21.22 -0.75 -7.66
CA GLY A 100 21.64 0.02 -8.82
C GLY A 100 21.02 -0.55 -10.10
N ARG A 101 20.79 0.29 -11.12
CA ARG A 101 20.22 -0.16 -12.41
C ARG A 101 21.01 -1.28 -13.09
N SER A 102 22.30 -1.39 -12.77
CA SER A 102 23.24 -2.41 -13.26
C SER A 102 23.20 -3.73 -12.49
N GLU A 103 22.52 -3.78 -11.34
CA GLU A 103 22.58 -4.89 -10.37
C GLU A 103 21.28 -5.73 -10.37
N GLY A 104 20.42 -5.52 -11.37
CA GLY A 104 19.09 -6.14 -11.46
C GLY A 104 17.98 -5.26 -10.86
N GLY A 105 16.78 -5.84 -10.75
CA GLY A 105 15.63 -5.15 -10.14
C GLY A 105 15.74 -5.02 -8.61
N ASP A 106 14.89 -4.21 -8.01
CA ASP A 106 14.79 -4.07 -6.55
C ASP A 106 14.49 -5.42 -5.87
N ILE A 107 14.99 -5.62 -4.65
CA ILE A 107 14.71 -6.81 -3.84
C ILE A 107 13.61 -6.47 -2.84
N TYR A 108 12.57 -7.30 -2.80
CA TYR A 108 11.42 -7.14 -1.92
C TYR A 108 11.44 -8.23 -0.83
N TYR A 109 11.35 -7.79 0.42
CA TYR A 109 11.25 -8.65 1.60
C TYR A 109 9.82 -8.58 2.10
N TRP A 110 9.02 -9.58 1.72
CA TRP A 110 7.65 -9.79 2.22
C TRP A 110 7.71 -10.75 3.41
N SER A 111 6.88 -10.55 4.43
CA SER A 111 6.83 -11.44 5.61
C SER A 111 6.61 -12.91 5.22
N TYR A 112 5.75 -13.17 4.24
CA TYR A 112 5.43 -14.53 3.78
C TYR A 112 6.55 -15.21 2.96
N ASN A 113 7.64 -14.51 2.61
CA ASN A 113 8.76 -15.14 1.92
C ASN A 113 9.65 -15.93 2.89
N ASP A 114 9.75 -15.48 4.14
CA ASP A 114 10.61 -16.05 5.18
C ASP A 114 10.10 -15.60 6.56
N GLU A 115 9.76 -16.57 7.42
CA GLU A 115 9.24 -16.32 8.78
C GLU A 115 10.25 -15.62 9.69
N ASP A 116 11.55 -15.64 9.35
CA ASP A 116 12.59 -14.92 10.09
C ASP A 116 12.74 -13.46 9.65
N PHE A 117 12.07 -13.05 8.57
CA PHE A 117 12.09 -11.64 8.17
C PHE A 117 11.43 -10.78 9.24
N ARG A 118 12.14 -9.71 9.58
CA ARG A 118 11.67 -8.65 10.46
C ARG A 118 11.74 -7.35 9.71
N ILE A 119 10.86 -6.44 10.09
CA ILE A 119 10.87 -5.09 9.55
C ILE A 119 12.24 -4.43 9.75
N ASN A 120 12.76 -3.80 8.70
CA ASN A 120 13.96 -2.97 8.75
C ASN A 120 13.60 -1.52 8.45
N TYR A 121 13.57 -0.70 9.50
CA TYR A 121 13.23 0.72 9.41
C TYR A 121 14.22 1.57 8.60
N SER A 122 15.42 1.07 8.33
CA SER A 122 16.42 1.75 7.49
C SER A 122 16.17 1.54 6.00
N PHE A 123 15.31 0.58 5.62
CA PHE A 123 14.96 0.31 4.23
C PHE A 123 13.69 1.07 3.84
N ASN A 124 13.50 1.22 2.52
CA ASN A 124 12.23 1.74 2.03
C ASN A 124 11.13 0.68 2.21
N PHE A 125 9.90 1.14 2.19
CA PHE A 125 8.71 0.30 2.18
C PHE A 125 8.04 0.33 0.81
N GLU A 126 7.37 -0.76 0.40
CA GLU A 126 6.38 -0.78 -0.70
C GLU A 126 5.03 -1.24 -0.16
N ILE A 127 3.94 -0.58 -0.55
CA ILE A 127 2.58 -1.08 -0.36
C ILE A 127 2.31 -2.23 -1.35
N HIS A 128 1.75 -3.33 -0.85
CA HIS A 128 1.44 -4.50 -1.66
C HIS A 128 0.60 -4.15 -2.91
N PRO A 129 0.95 -4.64 -4.12
CA PRO A 129 0.25 -4.30 -5.35
C PRO A 129 -1.26 -4.56 -5.34
N GLY A 130 -1.69 -5.61 -4.64
CA GLY A 130 -3.10 -5.94 -4.47
C GLY A 130 -3.89 -4.91 -3.65
N LEU A 131 -3.24 -3.99 -2.93
CA LEU A 131 -3.90 -2.91 -2.19
C LEU A 131 -4.01 -1.60 -2.98
N TRP A 132 -3.35 -1.48 -4.15
CA TRP A 132 -3.28 -0.19 -4.84
C TRP A 132 -4.65 0.36 -5.26
N ASP A 133 -5.55 -0.50 -5.74
CA ASP A 133 -6.88 -0.07 -6.18
C ASP A 133 -7.75 0.39 -5.02
N VAL A 134 -7.77 -0.36 -3.92
CA VAL A 134 -8.59 -0.03 -2.74
C VAL A 134 -8.06 1.22 -2.02
N LEU A 135 -6.75 1.43 -2.02
CA LEU A 135 -6.08 2.59 -1.43
C LEU A 135 -5.94 3.77 -2.41
N LYS A 136 -6.43 3.65 -3.65
CA LYS A 136 -6.32 4.67 -4.71
C LYS A 136 -4.87 5.10 -5.00
N ILE A 137 -3.93 4.19 -4.87
CA ILE A 137 -2.50 4.43 -5.14
C ILE A 137 -2.26 4.42 -6.65
N PRO A 138 -1.52 5.40 -7.21
CA PRO A 138 -1.19 5.41 -8.64
C PRO A 138 -0.41 4.16 -9.06
N LYS A 139 -0.97 3.41 -10.02
CA LYS A 139 -0.29 2.30 -10.69
C LYS A 139 0.87 2.82 -11.55
N PRO A 140 1.95 2.04 -11.73
CA PRO A 140 3.00 2.41 -12.68
C PRO A 140 2.38 2.60 -14.07
N LYS A 141 2.70 3.72 -14.73
CA LYS A 141 2.36 3.89 -16.14
C LYS A 141 3.14 2.83 -16.92
N ASN A 142 2.43 1.96 -17.65
CA ASN A 142 3.07 1.02 -18.55
C ASN A 142 4.03 1.79 -19.47
N ARG A 143 5.30 1.35 -19.52
CA ARG A 143 6.31 1.87 -20.45
C ARG A 143 6.18 1.30 -21.86
N PHE A 144 5.14 0.50 -22.11
CA PHE A 144 4.77 -0.02 -23.42
C PHE A 144 3.59 0.79 -23.94
N ASN A 145 3.90 1.98 -24.44
CA ASN A 145 3.12 2.73 -25.44
C ASN A 145 4.14 3.44 -26.32
#